data_AF-A0A8X8RFT7-F1
#
_entry.id   AF-A0A8X8RFT7-F1
#
_cell.length_a   1.000
_cell.length_b   1.000
_cell.length_c   1.000
_cell.angle_alpha   90.00
_cell.angle_beta   90.00
_cell.angle_gamma   90.00
#
_symmetry.space_group_name_H-M   'P 1'
#
loop_
_entity.id
_entity.type
_entity.pdbx_description
1 polymer ?
#
loop_
_entity_poly.entity_id
_entity_poly.type
_entity_poly.pdbx_seq_one_letter_code
_entity_poly.pdbx_strand_id
1 'polypeptide(L)'
;MLIAKDLMQKGADNKTYCISINLAVLKFATNTGSLSLSNGSHCDSEDEVAYSEVCQMSNAVPVYDMNWMTASLKASRKLYTFEKAEMLLSKVLFLKAWFPSLCVAAFHAELDTVDREACPQSEQYARLLSVRRGLDSAVHGESHWRKDATDGA
;
A
#
# COMPACT_ATOMS: atom_id res chain seq x y z
N MET A 1 5.37 16.95 2.93
CA MET A 1 5.85 16.06 4.01
C MET A 1 5.80 16.79 5.38
N LEU A 2 4.61 17.23 5.82
CA LEU A 2 4.42 17.90 7.12
C LEU A 2 3.89 16.92 8.17
N ILE A 3 2.95 16.05 7.79
CA ILE A 3 2.34 15.03 8.65
C ILE A 3 3.38 14.01 9.17
N ALA A 4 4.31 13.58 8.32
CA ALA A 4 5.37 12.66 8.74
C ALA A 4 6.30 13.29 9.79
N LYS A 5 6.58 14.60 9.72
CA LYS A 5 7.49 15.28 10.65
C LYS A 5 6.88 15.38 12.05
N ASP A 6 5.60 15.74 12.14
CA ASP A 6 4.84 15.76 13.39
C ASP A 6 4.68 14.36 13.99
N LEU A 7 4.43 13.35 13.16
CA LEU A 7 4.35 11.96 13.61
C LEU A 7 5.70 11.47 14.12
N MET A 8 6.79 11.71 13.38
CA MET A 8 8.16 11.31 13.77
C MET A 8 8.59 11.98 15.09
N GLN A 9 8.17 13.22 15.34
CA GLN A 9 8.46 13.90 16.61
C GLN A 9 7.78 13.22 17.81
N LYS A 10 6.65 12.54 17.60
CA LYS A 10 5.92 11.79 18.62
C LYS A 10 6.37 10.32 18.74
N GLY A 11 7.20 9.81 17.82
CA GLY A 11 7.72 8.43 17.82
C GLY A 11 8.70 8.13 18.95
N ALA A 12 9.17 9.15 19.67
CA ALA A 12 9.97 9.00 20.88
C ALA A 12 9.14 8.60 22.11
N ASP A 13 7.82 8.74 22.06
CA ASP A 13 6.93 8.25 23.10
C ASP A 13 6.75 6.73 22.93
N ASN A 14 6.82 5.97 24.02
CA ASN A 14 6.57 4.51 24.04
C ASN A 14 5.07 4.19 23.84
N LYS A 15 4.51 4.65 22.72
CA LYS A 15 3.11 4.49 22.33
C LYS A 15 3.02 3.65 21.07
N THR A 16 1.96 2.85 20.99
CA THR A 16 1.60 2.14 19.76
C THR A 16 1.03 3.14 18.75
N TYR A 17 1.58 3.13 17.54
CA TYR A 17 1.06 3.93 16.43
C TYR A 17 0.42 3.00 15.42
N CYS A 18 -0.85 3.25 15.08
CA CYS A 18 -1.58 2.46 14.11
C CYS A 18 -1.81 3.27 12.83
N ILE A 19 -1.48 2.69 11.68
CA ILE A 19 -1.79 3.26 10.37
C ILE A 19 -2.82 2.41 9.64
N SER A 20 -3.66 3.05 8.82
CA SER A 20 -4.53 2.38 7.87
C SER A 20 -3.84 2.24 6.52
N ILE A 21 -3.92 1.04 5.92
CA ILE A 21 -3.49 0.78 4.54
C ILE A 21 -4.71 0.32 3.75
N ASN A 22 -5.01 0.98 2.65
CA ASN A 22 -6.06 0.57 1.72
C ASN A 22 -5.46 -0.37 0.67
N LEU A 23 -5.94 -1.61 0.61
CA LEU A 23 -5.50 -2.58 -0.41
C LEU A 23 -6.37 -2.55 -1.67
N ALA A 24 -7.43 -1.74 -1.71
CA ALA A 24 -8.13 -1.43 -2.94
C ALA A 24 -7.22 -0.67 -3.92
N VAL A 25 -7.43 -0.88 -5.21
CA VAL A 25 -7.04 0.07 -6.24
C VAL A 25 -8.14 1.13 -6.30
N LEU A 26 -7.78 2.40 -6.14
CA LEU A 26 -8.73 3.48 -6.38
C LEU A 26 -8.76 3.82 -7.86
N LYS A 27 -9.95 3.79 -8.45
CA LYS A 27 -10.18 3.99 -9.88
C LYS A 27 -11.06 5.21 -10.07
N PHE A 28 -10.57 6.14 -10.86
CA PHE A 28 -11.24 7.40 -11.17
C PHE A 28 -11.57 7.47 -12.65
N ALA A 29 -12.83 7.72 -12.99
CA ALA A 29 -13.25 7.99 -14.36
C ALA A 29 -13.12 9.49 -14.67
N THR A 30 -12.58 9.82 -15.84
CA THR A 30 -12.33 11.20 -16.25
C THR A 30 -12.92 11.52 -17.62
N ASN A 31 -13.62 12.65 -17.73
CA ASN A 31 -14.36 13.00 -18.93
C ASN A 31 -13.46 13.36 -20.14
N THR A 32 -12.25 13.88 -19.89
CA THR A 32 -11.31 14.28 -20.94
C THR A 32 -10.35 13.14 -21.28
N GLY A 33 -10.31 12.71 -22.55
CA GLY A 33 -9.26 11.80 -23.06
C GLY A 33 -7.84 12.34 -22.87
N SER A 34 -7.71 13.65 -22.66
CA SER A 34 -6.53 14.33 -22.15
C SER A 34 -6.59 14.43 -20.62
N LEU A 35 -5.67 13.74 -19.93
CA LEU A 35 -5.41 13.89 -18.49
C LEU A 35 -4.33 14.97 -18.30
N SER A 36 -4.49 16.11 -18.96
CA SER A 36 -3.94 17.32 -18.37
C SER A 36 -4.75 17.50 -17.09
N LEU A 37 -4.19 17.12 -15.93
CA LEU A 37 -4.66 17.50 -14.59
C LEU A 37 -4.52 19.02 -14.38
N SER A 38 -4.64 19.81 -15.46
CA SER A 38 -4.86 21.24 -15.41
C SER A 38 -6.20 21.49 -14.73
N ASN A 39 -6.24 22.54 -13.93
CA ASN A 39 -7.43 23.06 -13.26
C ASN A 39 -8.71 22.88 -14.13
N GLY A 40 -9.59 21.96 -13.72
CA GLY A 40 -10.88 21.71 -14.38
C GLY A 40 -11.15 20.27 -14.82
N SER A 41 -10.23 19.31 -14.64
CA SER A 41 -10.56 17.90 -14.87
C SER A 41 -11.54 17.40 -13.79
N HIS A 42 -12.78 17.08 -14.18
CA HIS A 42 -13.79 16.50 -13.29
C HIS A 42 -13.59 14.98 -13.14
N CYS A 43 -13.67 14.51 -11.90
CA CYS A 43 -13.83 13.09 -11.57
C CYS A 43 -15.31 12.75 -11.72
N ASP A 44 -15.66 11.92 -12.71
CA ASP A 44 -17.04 11.55 -12.96
C ASP A 44 -17.51 10.41 -12.03
N SER A 45 -16.59 9.52 -11.63
CA SER A 45 -16.84 8.46 -10.67
C SER A 45 -15.56 8.00 -9.98
N GLU A 46 -15.72 7.45 -8.78
CA GLU A 46 -14.68 6.81 -7.99
C GLU A 46 -15.17 5.40 -7.59
N ASP A 47 -14.33 4.40 -7.83
CA ASP A 47 -14.59 3.00 -7.49
C ASP A 47 -13.37 2.39 -6.78
N GLU A 48 -13.63 1.50 -5.82
CA GLU A 48 -12.62 0.62 -5.22
C GLU A 48 -12.64 -0.72 -5.96
N VAL A 49 -11.49 -1.09 -6.56
CA VAL A 49 -11.38 -2.29 -7.40
C VAL A 49 -10.21 -3.18 -6.98
N ALA A 50 -10.25 -4.44 -7.42
CA ALA A 50 -9.21 -5.42 -7.12
C ALA A 50 -7.89 -5.11 -7.86
N TYR A 51 -6.78 -5.57 -7.28
CA TYR A 51 -5.45 -5.45 -7.91
C TYR A 51 -5.36 -6.15 -9.26
N SER A 52 -6.17 -7.20 -9.46
CA SER A 52 -6.32 -7.88 -10.74
C SER A 52 -6.62 -6.92 -11.89
N GLU A 53 -7.36 -5.83 -11.64
CA GLU A 53 -7.70 -4.86 -12.68
C GLU A 53 -6.47 -4.13 -13.23
N VAL A 54 -5.45 -3.86 -12.40
CA VAL A 54 -4.24 -3.14 -12.84
C VAL A 54 -3.09 -4.06 -13.25
N CYS A 55 -2.96 -5.26 -12.67
CA CYS A 55 -1.86 -6.16 -13.04
C CYS A 55 -2.02 -6.78 -14.44
N GLN A 56 -3.24 -6.85 -14.97
CA GLN A 56 -3.50 -7.28 -16.36
C GLN A 56 -3.21 -6.20 -17.42
N MET A 57 -2.97 -4.95 -17.01
CA MET A 57 -2.77 -3.82 -17.94
C MET A 57 -1.32 -3.71 -18.44
N SER A 58 -0.86 -4.73 -19.17
CA SER A 58 0.53 -4.85 -19.65
C SER A 58 1.01 -3.71 -20.55
N ASN A 59 0.09 -3.03 -21.26
CA ASN A 59 0.42 -1.95 -22.19
C ASN A 59 0.51 -0.56 -21.53
N ALA A 60 0.13 -0.45 -20.25
CA ALA A 60 0.15 0.82 -19.53
C ALA A 60 1.36 0.86 -18.58
N VAL A 61 2.09 1.97 -18.60
CA VAL A 61 3.28 2.15 -17.74
C VAL A 61 2.87 2.93 -16.50
N PRO A 62 2.98 2.34 -15.29
CA PRO A 62 2.70 3.05 -14.06
C PRO A 62 3.77 4.12 -13.79
N VAL A 63 3.33 5.27 -13.30
CA VAL A 63 4.18 6.33 -12.73
C VAL A 63 4.24 6.10 -11.22
N TYR A 64 5.44 6.15 -10.65
CA TYR A 64 5.66 5.93 -9.22
C TYR A 64 5.96 7.24 -8.51
N ASP A 65 5.17 7.56 -7.50
CA ASP A 65 5.47 8.65 -6.57
C ASP A 65 6.17 8.07 -5.34
N MET A 66 7.49 8.27 -5.28
CA MET A 66 8.34 7.78 -4.20
C MET A 66 8.15 8.55 -2.89
N ASN A 67 7.55 9.74 -2.91
CA ASN A 67 7.25 10.47 -1.67
C ASN A 67 6.08 9.82 -0.92
N TRP A 68 5.15 9.23 -1.64
CA TRP A 68 3.95 8.57 -1.09
C TRP A 68 3.98 7.04 -1.19
N MET A 69 5.01 6.47 -1.84
CA MET A 69 5.15 5.04 -2.14
C MET A 69 3.91 4.49 -2.86
N THR A 70 3.38 5.27 -3.80
CA THR A 70 2.13 4.99 -4.53
C THR A 70 2.39 4.96 -6.02
N ALA A 71 1.75 4.05 -6.74
CA ALA A 71 1.73 3.99 -8.20
C ALA A 71 0.45 4.62 -8.72
N SER A 72 0.58 5.30 -9.86
CA SER A 72 -0.54 5.78 -10.67
C SER A 72 -0.44 5.19 -12.06
N LEU A 73 -1.54 4.66 -12.61
CA LEU A 73 -1.60 4.09 -13.95
C LEU A 73 -2.74 4.76 -14.71
N LYS A 74 -2.46 5.21 -15.94
CA LYS A 74 -3.48 5.72 -16.84
C LYS A 74 -3.81 4.67 -17.90
N ALA A 75 -5.09 4.36 -18.05
CA ALA A 75 -5.58 3.57 -19.19
C ALA A 75 -6.86 4.19 -19.74
N SER A 76 -6.81 4.70 -20.97
CA SER A 76 -7.92 5.42 -21.61
C SER A 76 -8.40 6.60 -20.74
N ARG A 77 -9.70 6.66 -20.41
CA ARG A 77 -10.38 7.66 -19.57
C ARG A 77 -10.39 7.30 -18.08
N LYS A 78 -9.47 6.45 -17.64
CA LYS A 78 -9.41 5.98 -16.26
C LYS A 78 -8.01 6.23 -15.69
N LEU A 79 -8.00 6.72 -14.46
CA LEU A 79 -6.81 6.82 -13.63
C LEU A 79 -6.94 5.81 -12.49
N TYR A 80 -5.89 5.03 -12.26
CA TYR A 80 -5.81 4.09 -11.15
C TYR A 80 -4.70 4.55 -10.21
N THR A 81 -4.96 4.56 -8.91
CA THR A 81 -3.93 4.76 -7.90
C THR A 81 -3.90 3.56 -6.96
N PHE A 82 -2.72 3.01 -6.71
CA PHE A 82 -2.55 1.79 -5.93
C PHE A 82 -1.13 1.68 -5.39
N GLU A 83 -0.94 0.79 -4.42
CA GLU A 83 0.38 0.43 -3.92
C GLU A 83 0.78 -0.96 -4.45
N LYS A 84 2.06 -1.19 -4.71
CA LYS A 84 2.63 -2.51 -5.04
C LYS A 84 3.20 -3.16 -3.79
N ALA A 85 3.41 -4.47 -3.85
CA ALA A 85 3.91 -5.25 -2.72
C ALA A 85 5.26 -4.72 -2.21
N GLU A 86 6.17 -4.36 -3.11
CA GLU A 86 7.51 -3.85 -2.74
C GLU A 86 7.41 -2.45 -2.12
N MET A 87 6.54 -1.59 -2.65
CA MET A 87 6.33 -0.24 -2.11
C MET A 87 5.70 -0.29 -0.72
N LEU A 88 4.75 -1.20 -0.49
CA LEU A 88 4.16 -1.43 0.82
C LEU A 88 5.18 -1.95 1.83
N LEU A 89 6.04 -2.89 1.42
CA LEU A 89 7.14 -3.36 2.27
C LEU A 89 8.03 -2.18 2.67
N SER A 90 8.49 -1.37 1.71
CA SER A 90 9.30 -0.18 1.99
C SER A 90 8.59 0.83 2.89
N LYS A 91 7.30 1.08 2.68
CA LYS A 91 6.48 2.01 3.48
C LYS A 91 6.35 1.53 4.93
N VAL A 92 6.07 0.25 5.14
CA VAL A 92 5.94 -0.33 6.48
C VAL A 92 7.30 -0.38 7.19
N LEU A 93 8.38 -0.76 6.49
CA LEU A 93 9.73 -0.74 7.06
C LEU A 93 10.16 0.67 7.46
N PHE A 94 9.89 1.66 6.60
CA PHE A 94 10.17 3.06 6.90
C PHE A 94 9.42 3.50 8.16
N LEU A 95 8.11 3.23 8.25
CA LEU A 95 7.34 3.59 9.43
C LEU A 95 7.78 2.85 10.69
N LYS A 96 8.11 1.55 10.58
CA LYS A 96 8.59 0.76 11.72
C LYS A 96 9.93 1.30 12.24
N ALA A 97 10.79 1.83 11.36
CA ALA A 97 12.02 2.51 11.77
C ALA A 97 11.78 3.74 12.65
N TRP A 98 10.63 4.41 12.53
CA TRP A 98 10.26 5.55 13.37
C TRP A 98 9.36 5.18 14.55
N PHE A 99 8.59 4.09 14.41
CA PHE A 99 7.63 3.63 15.39
C PHE A 99 7.86 2.13 15.65
N PRO A 100 8.69 1.75 16.64
CA PRO A 100 8.96 0.34 16.93
C PRO A 100 7.69 -0.47 17.21
N SER A 101 6.73 0.13 17.92
CA SER A 101 5.39 -0.44 18.18
C SER A 101 4.37 -0.03 17.09
N LEU A 102 4.73 -0.19 15.82
CA LEU A 102 3.82 0.06 14.70
C LEU A 102 2.75 -1.03 14.61
N CYS A 103 1.52 -0.61 14.37
CA CYS A 103 0.38 -1.45 14.07
C CYS A 103 -0.22 -1.03 12.71
N VAL A 104 -0.83 -1.97 11.99
CA VAL A 104 -1.46 -1.70 10.70
C VAL A 104 -2.88 -2.27 10.69
N ALA A 105 -3.83 -1.44 10.29
CA ALA A 105 -5.17 -1.86 9.89
C ALA A 105 -5.23 -1.93 8.37
N ALA A 106 -5.35 -3.14 7.82
CA ALA A 106 -5.51 -3.36 6.39
C ALA A 106 -7.00 -3.33 6.01
N PHE A 107 -7.38 -2.43 5.12
CA PHE A 107 -8.72 -2.31 4.57
C PHE A 107 -8.78 -2.94 3.18
N HIS A 108 -9.94 -3.50 2.84
CA HIS A 108 -10.21 -4.14 1.54
C HIS A 108 -9.20 -5.25 1.19
N ALA A 109 -8.85 -6.08 2.17
CA ALA A 109 -7.87 -7.17 2.00
C ALA A 109 -8.33 -8.20 0.95
N GLU A 110 -9.64 -8.39 0.80
CA GLU A 110 -10.25 -9.21 -0.24
C GLU A 110 -9.92 -8.72 -1.67
N LEU A 111 -9.69 -7.41 -1.85
CA LEU A 111 -9.30 -6.80 -3.13
C LEU A 111 -7.80 -6.96 -3.44
N ASP A 112 -7.03 -7.58 -2.54
CA ASP A 112 -5.65 -8.02 -2.78
C ASP A 112 -5.54 -9.42 -3.37
N THR A 113 -6.66 -10.08 -3.59
CA THR A 113 -6.69 -11.29 -4.41
C THR A 113 -6.37 -10.96 -5.86
N VAL A 114 -5.71 -11.90 -6.52
CA VAL A 114 -5.37 -11.79 -7.94
C VAL A 114 -5.97 -12.95 -8.71
N ASP A 115 -6.40 -12.69 -9.94
CA ASP A 115 -6.63 -13.78 -10.89
C ASP A 115 -5.26 -14.25 -11.38
N ARG A 116 -4.90 -15.51 -11.10
CA ARG A 116 -3.59 -16.08 -11.47
C ARG A 116 -3.44 -16.27 -12.98
N GLU A 117 -4.54 -16.42 -13.72
CA GLU A 117 -4.49 -16.52 -15.17
C GLU A 117 -4.24 -15.15 -15.80
N ALA A 118 -4.93 -14.12 -15.31
CA ALA A 118 -4.78 -12.75 -15.80
C ALA A 118 -3.49 -12.07 -15.31
N CYS A 119 -3.00 -12.44 -14.12
CA CYS A 119 -1.82 -11.87 -13.48
C CYS A 119 -0.82 -12.96 -13.06
N PRO A 120 -0.19 -13.67 -14.02
CA PRO A 120 0.65 -14.84 -13.73
C PRO A 120 1.91 -14.51 -12.94
N GLN A 121 2.33 -13.24 -12.93
CA GLN A 121 3.49 -12.77 -12.16
C GLN A 121 3.13 -12.26 -10.76
N SER A 122 1.85 -12.28 -10.38
CA SER A 122 1.38 -11.80 -9.07
C SER A 122 0.99 -12.98 -8.17
N GLU A 123 1.40 -12.90 -6.90
CA GLU A 123 1.00 -13.86 -5.87
C GLU A 123 -0.30 -13.42 -5.18
N GLN A 124 -1.07 -14.38 -4.67
CA GLN A 124 -2.27 -14.09 -3.87
C GLN A 124 -1.87 -13.33 -2.61
N TYR A 125 -2.57 -12.24 -2.32
CA TYR A 125 -2.35 -11.41 -1.13
C TYR A 125 -0.92 -10.88 -1.00
N ALA A 126 -0.20 -10.70 -2.12
CA ALA A 126 1.20 -10.29 -2.10
C ALA A 126 1.42 -8.96 -1.33
N ARG A 127 0.49 -8.02 -1.45
CA ARG A 127 0.57 -6.71 -0.79
C ARG A 127 0.35 -6.83 0.71
N LEU A 128 -0.66 -7.58 1.14
CA LEU A 128 -0.92 -7.88 2.55
C LEU A 128 0.26 -8.65 3.18
N LEU A 129 0.82 -9.63 2.46
CA LEU A 129 1.99 -10.39 2.92
C LEU A 129 3.23 -9.49 3.07
N SER A 130 3.42 -8.52 2.17
CA SER A 130 4.47 -7.50 2.30
C SER A 130 4.29 -6.62 3.53
N VAL A 131 3.05 -6.22 3.85
CA VAL A 131 2.75 -5.48 5.09
C VAL A 131 3.14 -6.30 6.31
N ARG A 132 2.72 -7.57 6.37
CA ARG A 132 3.09 -8.49 7.45
C ARG A 132 4.61 -8.64 7.56
N ARG A 133 5.30 -8.86 6.44
CA ARG A 133 6.77 -8.99 6.43
C ARG A 133 7.45 -7.74 6.97
N GLY A 134 6.96 -6.54 6.64
CA GLY A 134 7.48 -5.29 7.19
C GLY A 134 7.28 -5.19 8.70
N LEU A 135 6.12 -5.61 9.21
CA LEU A 135 5.84 -5.65 10.65
C LEU A 135 6.67 -6.70 11.39
N ASP A 136 6.94 -7.86 10.79
CA ASP A 136 7.75 -8.93 11.39
C ASP A 136 9.26 -8.65 11.33
N SER A 137 9.69 -7.66 10.53
CA SER A 137 11.12 -7.37 10.32
C SER A 137 11.76 -6.70 11.53
N ALA A 138 12.91 -7.20 11.98
CA ALA A 138 13.73 -6.54 13.00
C ALA A 138 14.40 -5.29 12.41
N VAL A 139 13.74 -4.14 12.53
CA VAL A 139 14.25 -2.84 12.04
C VAL A 139 15.01 -2.09 13.14
N HIS A 140 14.60 -2.31 14.39
CA HIS A 140 15.38 -1.98 15.58
C HIS A 140 16.04 -3.27 16.03
N GLY A 141 17.28 -3.22 16.53
CA GLY A 141 17.98 -4.41 17.02
C GLY A 141 17.19 -5.05 18.16
N GLU A 142 16.27 -5.96 17.85
CA GLU A 142 15.39 -6.56 18.85
C GLU A 142 16.04 -7.82 19.40
N SER A 143 16.35 -7.76 20.70
CA SER A 143 16.58 -8.93 21.53
C SER A 143 15.34 -9.82 21.48
N HIS A 144 15.55 -11.04 20.97
CA HIS A 144 14.69 -12.21 21.05
C HIS A 144 13.55 -12.14 22.09
N TRP A 145 12.32 -11.88 21.62
CA TRP A 145 11.09 -12.26 22.32
C TRP A 145 10.51 -13.60 21.82
N ARG A 146 11.27 -14.39 21.05
CA ARG A 146 10.99 -15.82 20.84
C ARG A 146 11.37 -16.60 22.11
N LYS A 147 10.49 -16.55 23.12
CA LYS A 147 10.36 -17.38 24.34
C LYS A 147 9.30 -16.62 25.14
N ASP A 148 8.00 -16.87 25.00
CA ASP A 148 7.32 -18.09 25.41
C ASP A 148 6.01 -18.23 24.64
N ALA A 149 5.99 -19.13 23.67
CA ALA A 149 4.76 -19.84 23.30
C ALA A 149 5.04 -21.29 23.68
N THR A 150 4.95 -21.57 24.97
CA THR A 150 4.88 -22.94 25.47
C THR A 150 3.50 -23.48 25.10
N ASP A 151 3.54 -24.41 24.15
CA ASP A 151 2.57 -25.44 23.80
C ASP A 151 1.41 -25.59 24.80
N GLY A 152 0.23 -25.10 24.40
CA GLY A 152 -1.04 -25.57 24.94
C GLY A 152 -1.45 -26.85 24.20
N ALA A 153 -1.07 -28.00 24.76
CA ALA A 153 -1.63 -29.32 24.47
C ALA A 153 -1.87 -30.07 25.79
#